data_AF-A0A6G0MFA0-F1
#
_entry.id   AF-A0A6G0MFA0-F1
#
_cell.length_a   1.000
_cell.length_b   1.000
_cell.length_c   1.000
_cell.angle_alpha   90.00
_cell.angle_beta   90.00
_cell.angle_gamma   90.00
#
_symmetry.space_group_name_H-M   'P 1'
#
loop_
_entity.id
_entity.type
_entity.pdbx_description
1 polymer ?
#
loop_
_entity_poly.entity_id
_entity_poly.type
_entity_poly.pdbx_seq_one_letter_code
_entity_poly.pdbx_strand_id
1 'polypeptide(L)'
;MMKEFIQANRGDELAIFPSYQVFCNLFRQCVDKWDPPTRELVRVFHDQTKLVSDYVADELNAATRVVQFIKVTAAKVLDEVVENASQEVTTLLRAECRPYTQDERLFTELDKQRLRDVQAQVKAAVHTDANGRVALREVMDAVASGVLTTKDREVAEMQVALRAYLDVAVPRFADAIPMRLNDLILRTFTAEMTSELNSLTDEKLTRLMQDSEQKMTERQQLKEELACLASAEKEIELVC
;
A
#
# COMPACT_ATOMS: atom_id res chain seq x y z
N MET A 1 14.25 -12.16 -27.78
CA MET A 1 13.45 -12.40 -26.55
C MET A 1 11.97 -12.08 -26.71
N MET A 2 11.51 -10.81 -26.78
CA MET A 2 10.05 -10.52 -26.84
C MET A 2 9.38 -10.99 -28.15
N LYS A 3 10.08 -10.83 -29.29
CA LYS A 3 9.64 -11.33 -30.60
C LYS A 3 9.44 -12.85 -30.61
N GLU A 4 10.41 -13.60 -30.07
CA GLU A 4 10.34 -15.07 -29.97
C GLU A 4 9.22 -15.50 -29.01
N PHE A 5 9.02 -14.77 -27.92
CA PHE A 5 7.93 -15.01 -26.98
C PHE A 5 6.56 -14.82 -27.64
N ILE A 6 6.36 -13.74 -28.40
CA ILE A 6 5.12 -13.50 -29.15
C ILE A 6 4.89 -14.64 -30.15
N GLN A 7 5.90 -15.00 -30.94
CA GLN A 7 5.79 -16.08 -31.93
C GLN A 7 5.44 -17.43 -31.30
N ALA A 8 5.97 -17.75 -30.12
CA ALA A 8 5.69 -19.00 -29.43
C ALA A 8 4.31 -19.04 -28.75
N ASN A 9 3.71 -17.88 -28.43
CA ASN A 9 2.50 -17.81 -27.58
C ASN A 9 1.27 -17.19 -28.27
N ARG A 10 1.36 -16.79 -29.54
CA ARG A 10 0.28 -16.14 -30.30
C ARG A 10 -0.90 -17.06 -30.62
N GLY A 11 -0.63 -18.35 -30.88
CA GLY A 11 -1.64 -19.25 -31.44
C GLY A 11 -2.10 -18.82 -32.86
N ASP A 12 -3.37 -19.06 -33.17
CA ASP A 12 -3.96 -18.84 -34.51
C ASP A 12 -4.54 -17.42 -34.73
N GLU A 13 -4.19 -16.46 -33.87
CA GLU A 13 -4.67 -15.09 -33.94
C GLU A 13 -4.07 -14.32 -35.13
N LEU A 14 -4.88 -13.48 -35.80
CA LEU A 14 -4.46 -12.76 -37.00
C LEU A 14 -3.25 -11.83 -36.77
N ALA A 15 -2.31 -11.90 -37.72
CA ALA A 15 -1.24 -10.94 -38.07
C ALA A 15 -1.33 -9.52 -37.48
N ILE A 16 -2.49 -8.93 -37.76
CA ILE A 16 -2.78 -7.50 -37.68
C ILE A 16 -3.22 -7.05 -36.29
N PHE A 17 -3.60 -7.98 -35.41
CA PHE A 17 -3.99 -7.69 -34.04
C PHE A 17 -2.90 -8.17 -33.08
N PRO A 18 -2.43 -7.32 -32.14
CA PRO A 18 -1.61 -7.78 -31.03
C PRO A 18 -2.35 -8.84 -30.22
N SER A 19 -1.69 -9.94 -29.91
CA SER A 19 -2.35 -11.03 -29.20
C SER A 19 -2.72 -10.68 -27.76
N TYR A 20 -4.01 -10.75 -27.43
CA TYR A 20 -4.49 -10.46 -26.07
C TYR A 20 -3.96 -11.48 -25.05
N GLN A 21 -3.83 -12.75 -25.44
CA GLN A 21 -3.24 -13.78 -24.58
C GLN A 21 -1.78 -13.46 -24.25
N VAL A 22 -1.00 -13.08 -25.26
CA VAL A 22 0.40 -12.69 -25.07
C VAL A 22 0.50 -11.45 -24.19
N PHE A 23 -0.36 -10.46 -24.42
CA PHE A 23 -0.48 -9.26 -23.58
C PHE A 23 -0.72 -9.63 -22.12
N CYS A 24 -1.71 -10.50 -21.84
CA CYS A 24 -2.02 -10.95 -20.48
C CYS A 24 -0.82 -11.64 -19.83
N ASN A 25 -0.12 -12.50 -20.57
CA ASN A 25 1.04 -13.21 -20.04
C ASN A 25 2.19 -12.26 -19.70
N LEU A 26 2.47 -11.27 -20.56
CA LEU A 26 3.49 -10.25 -20.30
C LEU A 26 3.09 -9.35 -19.13
N PHE A 27 1.82 -8.96 -19.04
CA PHE A 27 1.34 -8.13 -17.95
C PHE A 27 1.42 -8.84 -16.59
N ARG A 28 1.11 -10.15 -16.53
CA ARG A 28 1.27 -10.94 -15.30
C ARG A 28 2.70 -10.90 -14.76
N GLN A 29 3.70 -11.01 -15.65
CA GLN A 29 5.11 -10.89 -15.25
C GLN A 29 5.45 -9.50 -14.68
N CYS A 30 4.70 -8.47 -15.04
CA CYS A 30 4.83 -7.15 -14.42
C CYS A 30 4.17 -7.13 -13.03
N VAL A 31 2.96 -7.68 -12.90
CA VAL A 31 2.23 -7.76 -11.61
C VAL A 31 2.98 -8.60 -10.59
N ASP A 32 3.69 -9.64 -11.00
CA ASP A 32 4.53 -10.45 -10.10
C ASP A 32 5.58 -9.61 -9.37
N LYS A 33 6.02 -8.49 -9.97
CA LYS A 33 6.97 -7.55 -9.34
C LYS A 33 6.32 -6.63 -8.32
N TRP A 34 4.99 -6.59 -8.24
CA TRP A 34 4.24 -5.76 -7.31
C TRP A 34 4.06 -6.46 -5.94
N ASP A 35 4.19 -7.79 -5.88
CA ASP A 35 4.04 -8.55 -4.64
C ASP A 35 5.08 -8.15 -3.56
N PRO A 36 6.41 -8.11 -3.85
CA PRO A 36 7.40 -7.72 -2.84
C PRO A 36 7.17 -6.35 -2.19
N PRO A 37 6.99 -5.23 -2.93
CA PRO A 37 6.74 -3.93 -2.31
C PRO A 37 5.39 -3.88 -1.58
N THR A 38 4.40 -4.66 -2.02
CA THR A 38 3.10 -4.73 -1.33
C THR A 38 3.23 -5.44 0.02
N ARG A 39 3.97 -6.55 0.10
CA ARG A 39 4.25 -7.24 1.36
C ARG A 39 5.06 -6.37 2.32
N GLU A 40 6.03 -5.63 1.79
CA GLU A 40 6.79 -4.67 2.58
C GLU A 40 5.87 -3.59 3.18
N LEU A 41 4.91 -3.07 2.40
CA LEU A 41 3.94 -2.11 2.91
C LEU A 41 3.09 -2.69 4.04
N VAL A 42 2.60 -3.94 3.92
CA VAL A 42 1.86 -4.62 5.00
C VAL A 42 2.72 -4.72 6.27
N ARG A 43 4.01 -5.07 6.14
CA ARG A 43 4.93 -5.11 7.27
C ARG A 43 5.09 -3.75 7.94
N VAL A 44 5.22 -2.67 7.16
CA VAL A 44 5.28 -1.30 7.70
C VAL A 44 4.01 -0.95 8.46
N PHE A 45 2.83 -1.31 7.95
CA PHE A 45 1.57 -1.12 8.66
C PHE A 45 1.55 -1.87 10.00
N HIS A 46 1.97 -3.14 10.01
CA HIS A 46 2.12 -3.92 11.24
C HIS A 46 3.04 -3.22 12.25
N ASP A 47 4.27 -2.91 11.85
CA ASP A 47 5.30 -2.39 12.75
C ASP A 47 4.91 -1.02 13.32
N GLN A 48 4.33 -0.14 12.50
CA GLN A 48 3.87 1.18 12.95
C GLN A 48 2.64 1.07 13.87
N THR A 49 1.68 0.20 13.54
CA THR A 49 0.50 0.00 14.39
C THR A 49 0.90 -0.53 15.76
N LYS A 50 1.83 -1.49 15.81
CA LYS A 50 2.38 -2.03 17.04
C LYS A 50 3.10 -0.98 17.88
N LEU A 51 3.98 -0.20 17.24
CA LEU A 51 4.72 0.87 17.91
C LEU A 51 3.78 1.87 18.56
N VAL A 52 2.75 2.31 17.82
CA VAL A 52 1.76 3.27 18.34
C VAL A 52 0.90 2.64 19.44
N SER A 53 0.46 1.39 19.29
CA SER A 53 -0.34 0.72 20.32
C SER A 53 0.45 0.50 21.61
N ASP A 54 1.73 0.14 21.50
CA ASP A 54 2.61 -0.05 22.66
C ASP A 54 2.86 1.29 23.37
N TYR A 55 3.10 2.36 22.60
CA TYR A 55 3.25 3.71 23.13
C TYR A 55 1.99 4.18 23.87
N VAL A 56 0.82 4.02 23.25
CA VAL A 56 -0.47 4.37 23.89
C VAL A 56 -0.67 3.60 25.18
N ALA A 57 -0.34 2.31 25.21
CA ALA A 57 -0.46 1.48 26.41
C ALA A 57 0.45 1.97 27.56
N ASP A 58 1.66 2.44 27.25
CA ASP A 58 2.60 2.97 28.25
C ASP A 58 2.14 4.33 28.82
N GLU A 59 1.51 5.17 28.01
CA GLU A 59 1.01 6.50 28.42
C GLU A 59 -0.27 6.45 29.28
N LEU A 60 -0.91 5.28 29.42
CA LEU A 60 -2.14 5.13 30.24
C LEU A 60 -1.91 5.37 31.73
N ASN A 61 -0.66 5.38 32.21
CA ASN A 61 -0.31 5.49 33.64
C ASN A 61 -1.05 4.47 34.53
N ALA A 62 -1.45 3.34 33.94
CA ALA A 62 -2.18 2.29 34.62
C ALA A 62 -1.25 1.36 35.41
N ALA A 63 -1.83 0.44 36.19
CA ALA A 63 -1.05 -0.61 36.83
C ALA A 63 -0.30 -1.43 35.77
N THR A 64 0.95 -1.84 36.06
CA THR A 64 1.81 -2.60 35.13
C THR A 64 1.11 -3.83 34.55
N ARG A 65 0.27 -4.49 35.35
CA ARG A 65 -0.52 -5.64 34.92
C ARG A 65 -1.55 -5.31 33.83
N VAL A 66 -2.19 -4.14 33.94
CA VAL A 66 -3.13 -3.62 32.94
C VAL A 66 -2.39 -3.28 31.65
N VAL A 67 -1.27 -2.55 31.75
CA VAL A 67 -0.45 -2.19 30.58
C VAL A 67 0.02 -3.44 29.85
N GLN A 68 0.55 -4.43 30.57
CA GLN A 68 1.01 -5.69 29.98
C GLN A 68 -0.14 -6.47 29.33
N PHE A 69 -1.32 -6.49 29.97
CA PHE A 69 -2.51 -7.12 29.41
C PHE A 69 -2.91 -6.46 28.08
N ILE A 70 -2.93 -5.13 28.02
CA ILE A 70 -3.27 -4.37 26.81
C ILE A 70 -2.26 -4.68 25.70
N LYS A 71 -0.95 -4.62 25.98
CA LYS A 71 0.09 -4.90 24.99
C LYS A 71 0.00 -6.32 24.42
N VAL A 72 -0.19 -7.32 25.28
CA VAL A 72 -0.32 -8.72 24.85
C VAL A 72 -1.57 -8.92 23.99
N THR A 73 -2.69 -8.30 24.40
CA THR A 73 -3.95 -8.37 23.64
C THR A 73 -3.81 -7.66 22.29
N ALA A 74 -3.23 -6.46 22.28
CA ALA A 74 -2.96 -5.69 21.07
C ALA A 74 -2.07 -6.45 20.09
N ALA A 75 -0.97 -7.05 20.55
CA ALA A 75 -0.10 -7.87 19.70
C ALA A 75 -0.88 -9.03 19.05
N LYS A 76 -1.68 -9.76 19.85
CA LYS A 76 -2.48 -10.88 19.34
C LYS A 76 -3.49 -10.44 18.28
N VAL A 77 -4.27 -9.39 18.58
CA VAL A 77 -5.28 -8.85 17.65
C VAL A 77 -4.61 -8.35 16.38
N LEU A 78 -3.48 -7.65 16.50
CA LEU A 78 -2.75 -7.14 15.35
C LEU A 78 -2.22 -8.27 14.45
N ASP A 79 -1.65 -9.33 15.03
CA ASP A 79 -1.15 -10.49 14.28
C ASP A 79 -2.28 -11.14 13.47
N GLU A 80 -3.45 -11.35 14.08
CA GLU A 80 -4.63 -11.93 13.41
C GLU A 80 -5.17 -11.02 12.29
N VAL A 81 -5.25 -9.71 12.55
CA VAL A 81 -5.71 -8.72 11.57
C VAL A 81 -4.75 -8.62 10.38
N VAL A 82 -3.44 -8.63 10.62
CA VAL A 82 -2.42 -8.53 9.57
C VAL A 82 -2.35 -9.79 8.71
N GLU A 83 -2.54 -10.97 9.30
CA GLU A 83 -2.63 -12.22 8.54
C GLU A 83 -3.84 -12.19 7.59
N ASN A 84 -5.01 -11.78 8.09
CA ASN A 84 -6.22 -11.63 7.26
C ASN A 84 -6.01 -10.59 6.15
N ALA A 85 -5.42 -9.43 6.47
CA ALA A 85 -5.11 -8.40 5.49
C ALA A 85 -4.13 -8.90 4.41
N SER A 86 -3.14 -9.72 4.78
CA SER A 86 -2.18 -10.32 3.85
C SER A 86 -2.84 -11.26 2.84
N GLN A 87 -3.84 -12.03 3.28
CA GLN A 87 -4.63 -12.91 2.43
C GLN A 87 -5.51 -12.10 1.45
N GLU A 88 -6.14 -11.04 1.93
CA GLU A 88 -6.94 -10.13 1.10
C GLU A 88 -6.09 -9.41 0.05
N VAL A 89 -4.92 -8.90 0.44
CA VAL A 89 -3.94 -8.30 -0.48
C VAL A 89 -3.51 -9.29 -1.56
N THR A 90 -3.27 -10.55 -1.21
CA THR A 90 -2.95 -11.60 -2.18
C THR A 90 -4.09 -11.80 -3.19
N THR A 91 -5.34 -11.72 -2.73
CA THR A 91 -6.53 -11.78 -3.60
C THR A 91 -6.62 -10.57 -4.53
N LEU A 92 -6.33 -9.37 -4.03
CA LEU A 92 -6.27 -8.14 -4.84
C LEU A 92 -5.19 -8.21 -5.92
N LEU A 93 -3.98 -8.67 -5.58
CA LEU A 93 -2.90 -8.90 -6.55
C LEU A 93 -3.29 -9.91 -7.63
N ARG A 94 -3.96 -11.01 -7.25
CA ARG A 94 -4.47 -12.00 -8.22
C ARG A 94 -5.53 -11.42 -9.14
N ALA A 95 -6.37 -10.51 -8.65
CA ALA A 95 -7.36 -9.83 -9.47
C ALA A 95 -6.69 -8.93 -10.52
N GLU A 96 -5.57 -8.27 -10.17
CA GLU A 96 -4.80 -7.46 -11.11
C GLU A 96 -4.18 -8.28 -12.25
N CYS A 97 -3.86 -9.56 -12.04
CA CYS A 97 -3.32 -10.46 -13.08
C CYS A 97 -4.24 -10.65 -14.31
N ARG A 98 -5.48 -10.16 -14.26
CA ARG A 98 -6.41 -10.11 -15.39
C ARG A 98 -6.54 -8.66 -15.88
N PRO A 99 -5.89 -8.29 -17.00
CA PRO A 99 -6.00 -6.94 -17.53
C PRO A 99 -7.42 -6.62 -17.98
N TYR A 100 -8.02 -5.60 -17.37
CA TYR A 100 -9.33 -5.09 -17.72
C TYR A 100 -9.45 -3.64 -17.26
N THR A 101 -9.91 -2.77 -18.16
CA THR A 101 -10.25 -1.39 -17.82
C THR A 101 -11.30 -0.86 -18.80
N GLN A 102 -12.16 0.02 -18.30
CA GLN A 102 -13.06 0.86 -19.11
C GLN A 102 -12.63 2.33 -19.08
N ASP A 103 -11.44 2.59 -18.54
CA ASP A 103 -10.90 3.93 -18.41
C ASP A 103 -10.50 4.48 -19.79
N GLU A 104 -11.17 5.54 -20.21
CA GLU A 104 -10.89 6.22 -21.49
C GLU A 104 -9.46 6.77 -21.58
N ARG A 105 -8.80 6.99 -20.43
CA ARG A 105 -7.40 7.40 -20.37
C ARG A 105 -6.48 6.39 -21.06
N LEU A 106 -6.84 5.10 -21.10
CA LEU A 106 -6.06 4.09 -21.82
C LEU A 106 -5.91 4.45 -23.30
N PHE A 107 -7.01 4.81 -23.96
CA PHE A 107 -6.98 5.19 -25.38
C PHE A 107 -6.14 6.46 -25.59
N THR A 108 -6.31 7.43 -24.70
CA THR A 108 -5.52 8.67 -24.72
C THR A 108 -4.03 8.40 -24.57
N GLU A 109 -3.62 7.54 -23.62
CA GLU A 109 -2.21 7.19 -23.42
C GLU A 109 -1.66 6.35 -24.57
N LEU A 110 -2.45 5.42 -25.13
CA LEU A 110 -2.06 4.65 -26.31
C LEU A 110 -1.73 5.58 -27.49
N ASP A 111 -2.61 6.52 -27.79
CA ASP A 111 -2.44 7.46 -28.90
C ASP A 111 -1.26 8.41 -28.65
N LYS A 112 -1.07 8.87 -27.40
CA LYS A 112 0.12 9.66 -27.01
C LYS A 112 1.40 8.88 -27.24
N GLN A 113 1.47 7.60 -26.86
CA GLN A 113 2.66 6.78 -27.03
C GLN A 113 2.97 6.56 -28.52
N ARG A 114 1.95 6.24 -29.34
CA ARG A 114 2.11 6.14 -30.81
C ARG A 114 2.61 7.44 -31.43
N LEU A 115 2.03 8.57 -31.02
CA LEU A 115 2.43 9.88 -31.54
C LEU A 115 3.87 10.23 -31.16
N ARG A 116 4.31 9.89 -29.94
CA ARG A 116 5.70 10.13 -29.49
C ARG A 116 6.71 9.42 -30.38
N ASP A 117 6.45 8.18 -30.76
CA ASP A 117 7.36 7.41 -31.61
C ASP A 117 7.49 8.04 -33.00
N VAL A 118 6.37 8.45 -33.61
CA VAL A 118 6.36 9.17 -34.89
C VAL A 118 7.09 10.52 -34.75
N GLN A 119 6.81 11.28 -33.69
CA GLN A 119 7.49 12.55 -33.45
C GLN A 119 9.00 12.39 -33.26
N ALA A 120 9.46 11.33 -32.60
CA ALA A 120 10.87 11.06 -32.41
C ALA A 120 11.57 10.77 -33.74
N GLN A 121 10.94 9.97 -34.62
CA GLN A 121 11.47 9.68 -35.94
C GLN A 121 11.48 10.91 -36.85
N VAL A 122 10.43 11.73 -36.82
CA VAL A 122 10.38 12.99 -37.55
C VAL A 122 11.46 13.94 -37.07
N LYS A 123 11.63 14.11 -35.75
CA LYS A 123 12.69 14.96 -35.20
C LYS A 123 14.09 14.49 -35.60
N ALA A 124 14.30 13.17 -35.67
CA ALA A 124 15.58 12.61 -36.10
C ALA A 124 15.87 12.86 -37.60
N ALA A 125 14.83 12.91 -38.44
CA ALA A 125 14.95 13.12 -39.88
C ALA A 125 14.91 14.60 -40.31
N VAL A 126 14.45 15.50 -39.43
CA VAL A 126 14.42 16.94 -39.72
C VAL A 126 15.83 17.51 -39.57
N HIS A 127 16.50 17.71 -40.69
CA HIS A 127 17.73 18.48 -40.79
C HIS A 127 17.47 19.77 -41.56
N THR A 128 18.01 20.88 -41.04
CA THR A 128 17.94 22.19 -41.71
C THR A 128 19.20 22.43 -42.52
N ASP A 129 19.04 22.82 -43.79
CA ASP A 129 20.15 23.28 -44.62
C ASP A 129 20.73 24.61 -44.10
N ALA A 130 21.81 25.09 -44.73
CA ALA A 130 22.45 26.37 -44.38
C ALA A 130 21.53 27.60 -44.52
N ASN A 131 20.36 27.45 -45.18
CA ASN A 131 19.36 28.49 -45.35
C ASN A 131 18.13 28.29 -44.44
N GLY A 132 18.17 27.32 -43.51
CA GLY A 132 17.05 26.99 -42.63
C GLY A 132 15.90 26.22 -43.29
N ARG A 133 16.10 25.66 -44.50
CA ARG A 133 15.10 24.88 -45.23
C ARG A 133 15.19 23.40 -44.86
N VAL A 134 14.04 22.74 -44.80
CA VAL A 134 13.91 21.30 -44.51
C VAL A 134 13.49 20.57 -45.78
N ALA A 135 14.10 19.42 -46.05
CA ALA A 135 13.72 18.56 -47.16
C ALA A 135 12.39 17.85 -46.86
N LEU A 136 11.30 18.33 -47.47
CA LEU A 136 9.95 17.76 -47.25
C LEU A 136 9.87 16.25 -47.55
N ARG A 137 10.66 15.78 -48.52
CA ARG A 137 10.74 14.35 -48.86
C ARG A 137 11.26 13.51 -47.70
N GLU A 138 12.33 13.95 -47.05
CA GLU A 138 12.94 13.24 -45.92
C GLU A 138 11.99 13.19 -44.71
N VAL A 139 11.23 14.27 -44.49
CA VAL A 139 10.17 14.31 -43.47
C VAL A 139 9.04 13.34 -43.80
N MET A 140 8.57 13.31 -45.06
CA MET A 140 7.52 12.38 -45.48
C MET A 140 7.97 10.92 -45.40
N ASP A 141 9.21 10.63 -45.77
CA ASP A 141 9.79 9.29 -45.68
C ASP A 141 9.94 8.84 -44.21
N ALA A 142 10.29 9.76 -43.30
CA ALA A 142 10.34 9.48 -41.87
C ALA A 142 8.96 9.19 -41.27
N VAL A 143 7.93 9.97 -41.64
CA VAL A 143 6.54 9.70 -41.24
C VAL A 143 6.08 8.34 -41.79
N ALA A 144 6.35 8.06 -43.06
CA ALA A 144 5.99 6.80 -43.70
C ALA A 144 6.68 5.61 -43.00
N SER A 145 7.96 5.73 -42.67
CA SER A 145 8.70 4.71 -41.92
C SER A 145 8.09 4.47 -40.53
N GLY A 146 7.69 5.53 -39.82
CA GLY A 146 7.06 5.42 -38.50
C GLY A 146 5.69 4.77 -38.51
N VAL A 147 4.95 4.89 -39.61
CA VAL A 147 3.58 4.35 -39.73
C VAL A 147 3.55 2.99 -40.44
N LEU A 148 4.48 2.72 -41.36
CA LEU A 148 4.45 1.57 -42.27
C LEU A 148 5.52 0.52 -41.99
N THR A 149 6.28 0.64 -40.90
CA THR A 149 7.25 -0.38 -40.50
C THR A 149 6.53 -1.71 -40.25
N THR A 150 6.87 -2.72 -41.04
CA THR A 150 6.23 -4.05 -41.02
C THR A 150 7.03 -5.09 -40.24
N LYS A 151 8.37 -4.97 -40.23
CA LYS A 151 9.22 -5.84 -39.43
C LYS A 151 9.08 -5.42 -37.97
N ASP A 152 8.59 -6.35 -37.15
CA ASP A 152 8.40 -6.19 -35.70
C ASP A 152 7.28 -5.22 -35.29
N ARG A 153 6.36 -4.90 -36.20
CA ARG A 153 5.18 -4.05 -35.92
C ARG A 153 4.38 -4.54 -34.72
N GLU A 154 4.10 -5.84 -34.67
CA GLU A 154 3.38 -6.44 -33.55
C GLU A 154 4.13 -6.29 -32.23
N VAL A 155 5.46 -6.40 -32.24
CA VAL A 155 6.30 -6.23 -31.05
C VAL A 155 6.20 -4.78 -30.55
N ALA A 156 6.27 -3.81 -31.46
CA ALA A 156 6.14 -2.40 -31.14
C ALA A 156 4.73 -2.06 -30.61
N GLU A 157 3.67 -2.51 -31.28
CA GLU A 157 2.29 -2.30 -30.84
C GLU A 157 2.02 -2.96 -29.48
N MET A 158 2.56 -4.17 -29.24
CA MET A 158 2.47 -4.84 -27.95
C MET A 158 3.16 -4.04 -26.84
N GLN A 159 4.36 -3.51 -27.11
CA GLN A 159 5.10 -2.66 -26.17
C GLN A 159 4.33 -1.39 -25.83
N VAL A 160 3.79 -0.71 -26.85
CA VAL A 160 3.01 0.52 -26.69
C VAL A 160 1.74 0.26 -25.89
N ALA A 161 1.01 -0.81 -26.22
CA ALA A 161 -0.19 -1.21 -25.48
C ALA A 161 0.11 -1.55 -24.02
N LEU A 162 1.19 -2.30 -23.74
CA LEU A 162 1.58 -2.67 -22.38
C LEU A 162 1.95 -1.43 -21.55
N ARG A 163 2.71 -0.50 -22.13
CA ARG A 163 3.07 0.77 -21.46
C ARG A 163 1.83 1.60 -21.15
N ALA A 164 0.97 1.81 -22.15
CA ALA A 164 -0.26 2.58 -21.97
C ALA A 164 -1.17 1.97 -20.89
N TYR A 165 -1.26 0.64 -20.83
CA TYR A 165 -2.03 -0.03 -19.77
C TYR A 165 -1.36 0.08 -18.39
N LEU A 166 -0.03 -0.04 -18.31
CA LEU A 166 0.72 0.15 -17.06
C LEU A 166 0.56 1.58 -16.51
N ASP A 167 0.54 2.58 -17.38
CA ASP A 167 0.32 4.00 -17.02
C ASP A 167 -1.05 4.23 -16.34
N VAL A 168 -2.03 3.35 -16.57
CA VAL A 168 -3.35 3.39 -15.91
C VAL A 168 -3.40 2.44 -14.71
N ALA A 169 -2.85 1.23 -14.84
CA ALA A 169 -2.96 0.18 -13.83
C ALA A 169 -2.09 0.45 -12.60
N VAL A 170 -0.85 0.93 -12.78
CA VAL A 170 0.08 1.18 -11.67
C VAL A 170 -0.45 2.25 -10.71
N PRO A 171 -0.88 3.45 -11.16
CA PRO A 171 -1.43 4.44 -10.24
C PRO A 171 -2.67 3.94 -9.52
N ARG A 172 -3.59 3.27 -10.23
CA ARG A 172 -4.80 2.69 -9.61
C ARG A 172 -4.44 1.72 -8.50
N PHE A 173 -3.46 0.84 -8.72
CA PHE A 173 -3.00 -0.11 -7.71
C PHE A 173 -2.31 0.59 -6.54
N ALA A 174 -1.42 1.55 -6.83
CA ALA A 174 -0.69 2.32 -5.84
C ALA A 174 -1.60 3.17 -4.95
N ASP A 175 -2.74 3.64 -5.46
CA ASP A 175 -3.74 4.36 -4.67
C ASP A 175 -4.64 3.39 -3.89
N ALA A 176 -5.10 2.32 -4.54
CA ALA A 176 -6.08 1.41 -3.94
C ALA A 176 -5.52 0.60 -2.77
N ILE A 177 -4.28 0.09 -2.87
CA ILE A 177 -3.72 -0.78 -1.84
C ILE A 177 -3.57 -0.08 -0.48
N PRO A 178 -2.93 1.10 -0.35
CA PRO A 178 -2.83 1.79 0.93
C PRO A 178 -4.20 2.12 1.53
N MET A 179 -5.16 2.54 0.69
CA MET A 179 -6.53 2.79 1.15
C MET A 179 -7.18 1.53 1.72
N ARG A 180 -7.00 0.38 1.05
CA ARG A 180 -7.50 -0.91 1.55
C ARG A 180 -6.81 -1.33 2.84
N LEU A 181 -5.51 -1.11 2.99
CA LEU A 181 -4.78 -1.45 4.22
C LEU A 181 -5.22 -0.60 5.41
N ASN A 182 -5.57 0.67 5.21
CA ASN A 182 -6.17 1.49 6.27
C ASN A 182 -7.46 0.86 6.82
N ASP A 183 -8.32 0.38 5.94
CA ASP A 183 -9.57 -0.28 6.34
C ASP A 183 -9.31 -1.67 6.94
N LEU A 184 -8.54 -2.50 6.25
CA LEU A 184 -8.28 -3.90 6.63
C LEU A 184 -7.48 -4.02 7.92
N ILE A 185 -6.50 -3.14 8.15
CA ILE A 185 -5.61 -3.20 9.31
C ILE A 185 -6.07 -2.21 10.37
N LEU A 186 -5.99 -0.90 10.11
CA LEU A 186 -6.14 0.10 11.17
C LEU A 186 -7.55 0.14 11.75
N ARG A 187 -8.58 0.18 10.89
CA ARG A 187 -9.97 0.20 11.35
C ARG A 187 -10.37 -1.11 12.01
N THR A 188 -10.04 -2.25 11.40
CA THR A 188 -10.31 -3.57 11.99
C THR A 188 -9.61 -3.73 13.33
N PHE A 189 -8.31 -3.40 13.43
CA PHE A 189 -7.56 -3.45 14.68
C PHE A 189 -8.23 -2.63 15.78
N THR A 190 -8.67 -1.41 15.47
CA THR A 190 -9.33 -0.54 16.45
C THR A 190 -10.68 -1.13 16.90
N ALA A 191 -11.46 -1.67 15.97
CA ALA A 191 -12.74 -2.30 16.25
C ALA A 191 -12.59 -3.57 17.09
N GLU A 192 -11.67 -4.45 16.72
CA GLU A 192 -11.38 -5.70 17.44
C GLU A 192 -10.80 -5.41 18.83
N MET A 193 -9.87 -4.46 18.96
CA MET A 193 -9.37 -4.04 20.27
C MET A 193 -10.48 -3.49 21.16
N THR A 194 -11.40 -2.69 20.59
CA THR A 194 -12.55 -2.18 21.33
C THR A 194 -13.47 -3.32 21.79
N SER A 195 -13.71 -4.31 20.92
CA SER A 195 -14.49 -5.50 21.22
C SER A 195 -13.87 -6.32 22.35
N GLU A 196 -12.58 -6.64 22.23
CA GLU A 196 -11.82 -7.42 23.22
C GLU A 196 -11.82 -6.74 24.59
N LEU A 197 -11.56 -5.43 24.64
CA LEU A 197 -11.56 -4.68 25.90
C LEU A 197 -12.96 -4.59 26.55
N ASN A 198 -14.01 -4.42 25.74
CA ASN A 198 -15.39 -4.39 26.24
C ASN A 198 -15.92 -5.77 26.65
N SER A 199 -15.31 -6.85 26.16
CA SER A 199 -15.68 -8.23 26.50
C SER A 199 -15.12 -8.71 27.84
N LEU A 200 -14.32 -7.89 28.53
CA LEU A 200 -13.73 -8.26 29.81
C LEU A 200 -14.77 -8.42 30.90
N THR A 201 -14.72 -9.56 31.60
CA THR A 201 -15.60 -9.81 32.74
C THR A 201 -15.13 -9.07 33.99
N ASP A 202 -16.06 -8.78 34.90
CA ASP A 202 -15.78 -8.10 36.17
C ASP A 202 -14.73 -8.85 37.00
N GLU A 203 -14.71 -10.18 36.95
CA GLU A 203 -13.70 -10.98 37.67
C GLU A 203 -12.30 -10.74 37.10
N LYS A 204 -12.19 -10.64 35.77
CA LYS A 204 -10.91 -10.38 35.09
C LYS A 204 -10.45 -8.95 35.34
N LEU A 205 -11.36 -7.97 35.28
CA LEU A 205 -11.08 -6.58 35.64
C LEU A 205 -10.60 -6.45 37.08
N THR A 206 -11.28 -7.10 38.02
CA THR A 206 -10.88 -7.12 39.44
C THR A 206 -9.46 -7.64 39.63
N ARG A 207 -9.08 -8.72 38.94
CA ARG A 207 -7.71 -9.28 38.99
C ARG A 207 -6.66 -8.36 38.35
N LEU A 208 -7.02 -7.63 37.31
CA LEU A 208 -6.13 -6.70 36.61
C LEU A 208 -5.88 -5.42 37.42
N MET A 209 -6.91 -4.93 38.12
CA MET A 209 -6.88 -3.69 38.90
C MET A 209 -6.38 -3.86 40.35
N GLN A 210 -6.02 -5.07 40.76
CA GLN A 210 -5.43 -5.30 42.08
C GLN A 210 -4.09 -4.56 42.21
N ASP A 211 -4.04 -3.62 43.17
CA ASP A 211 -2.80 -2.94 43.55
C ASP A 211 -1.78 -3.96 44.06
N SER A 212 -0.49 -3.70 43.80
CA SER A 212 0.58 -4.49 44.42
C SER A 212 0.61 -4.24 45.93
N GLU A 213 1.05 -5.23 46.72
CA GLU A 213 1.20 -5.07 48.18
C GLU A 213 2.07 -3.87 48.56
N GLN A 214 3.11 -3.60 47.76
CA GLN A 214 3.95 -2.42 47.92
C GLN A 214 3.16 -1.12 47.73
N LYS A 215 2.38 -0.97 46.65
CA LYS A 215 1.55 0.23 46.42
C LYS A 215 0.46 0.39 47.49
N MET A 216 -0.11 -0.71 47.97
CA MET A 216 -1.07 -0.67 49.08
C MET A 216 -0.41 -0.15 50.36
N THR A 217 0.82 -0.60 50.65
CA THR A 217 1.60 -0.17 51.82
C THR A 217 2.00 1.30 51.71
N GLU A 218 2.54 1.73 50.57
CA GLU A 218 2.89 3.13 50.31
C GLU A 218 1.67 4.05 50.40
N ARG A 219 0.53 3.65 49.83
CA ARG A 219 -0.72 4.40 49.95
C ARG A 219 -1.18 4.52 51.40
N GLN A 220 -1.01 3.46 52.20
CA GLN A 220 -1.38 3.48 53.61
C GLN A 220 -0.46 4.40 54.42
N GLN A 221 0.85 4.35 54.19
CA GLN A 221 1.82 5.27 54.81
C GLN A 221 1.52 6.73 54.47
N LEU A 222 1.27 7.04 53.19
CA LEU A 222 0.93 8.38 52.75
C LEU A 222 -0.37 8.88 53.40
N LYS A 223 -1.37 8.00 53.59
CA LYS A 223 -2.62 8.36 54.29
C LYS A 223 -2.37 8.70 55.76
N GLU A 224 -1.50 7.93 56.43
CA GLU A 224 -1.13 8.15 57.83
C GLU A 224 -0.36 9.45 57.99
N GLU A 225 0.60 9.74 57.09
CA GLU A 225 1.32 11.02 57.05
C GLU A 225 0.37 12.19 56.83
N LEU A 226 -0.56 12.08 55.88
CA LEU A 226 -1.55 13.13 55.61
C LEU A 226 -2.44 13.40 56.84
N ALA A 227 -2.86 12.35 57.53
CA ALA A 227 -3.66 12.49 58.75
C ALA A 227 -2.88 13.20 59.86
N CYS A 228 -1.60 12.85 60.02
CA CYS A 228 -0.70 13.49 60.99
C CYS A 228 -0.49 14.99 60.67
N LEU A 229 -0.23 15.32 59.41
CA LEU A 229 -0.07 16.71 58.98
C LEU A 229 -1.35 17.52 59.19
N ALA A 230 -2.52 16.96 58.88
CA ALA A 230 -3.81 17.62 59.10
C ALA A 230 -4.11 17.83 60.59
N SER A 231 -3.67 16.92 61.48
CA SER A 231 -3.78 17.15 62.93
C SER A 231 -2.83 18.25 63.40
N ALA A 232 -1.59 18.27 62.92
CA ALA A 232 -0.61 19.30 63.28
C ALA A 232 -1.05 20.70 62.81
N GLU A 233 -1.64 20.81 61.62
CA GLU A 233 -2.22 22.06 61.11
C GLU A 233 -3.32 22.59 62.04
N LYS A 234 -4.25 21.73 62.46
CA LYS A 234 -5.30 22.11 63.44
C LYS A 234 -4.75 22.54 64.79
N GLU A 235 -3.69 21.87 65.27
CA GLU A 235 -3.04 22.26 66.53
C GLU A 235 -2.37 23.63 66.42
N ILE A 236 -1.73 23.94 65.29
CA ILE A 236 -1.14 25.25 65.03
C ILE A 236 -2.23 26.34 64.98
N GLU A 237 -3.34 26.08 64.28
CA GLU A 237 -4.47 27.02 64.20
C GLU A 237 -5.16 27.28 65.54
N LEU A 238 -5.09 26.35 66.50
CA LEU A 238 -5.65 26.53 67.85
C LEU A 238 -4.73 27.33 68.78
N VAL A 239 -3.44 27.45 68.45
CA VAL A 239 -2.41 28.11 69.25
C VAL A 239 -2.14 29.55 68.77
N CYS A 240 -2.54 29.89 67.54
CA CYS A 240 -2.54 31.25 66.99
C CYS A 240 -3.87 31.99 67.25
#